data_AF-A0A2H0DUC4-F1
#
_entry.id   AF-A0A2H0DUC4-F1
#
_cell.length_a   1.000
_cell.length_b   1.000
_cell.length_c   1.000
_cell.angle_alpha   90.00
_cell.angle_beta   90.00
_cell.angle_gamma   90.00
#
_symmetry.space_group_name_H-M   'P 1'
#
loop_
_entity.id
_entity.type
_entity.pdbx_description
1 polymer ?
#
loop_
_entity_poly.entity_id
_entity_poly.type
_entity_poly.pdbx_seq_one_letter_code
_entity_poly.pdbx_strand_id
1 'polypeptide(L)'
;MTTENKSEAVRQDGYTITVDLDKCISAGPCSIVAPLTFYLRDSDGKALILDPDGDTLEKVKEAARSCPILAIFIKDKNGMQIFP
;
A
#
# COMPACT_ATOMS: atom_id res chain seq x y z
N MET A 1 -2.50 11.25 -21.51
CA MET A 1 -3.07 10.45 -20.41
C MET A 1 -1.92 10.10 -19.49
N THR A 2 -1.71 10.88 -18.44
CA THR A 2 -0.75 10.52 -17.38
C THR A 2 -1.43 9.46 -16.53
N THR A 3 -1.23 8.19 -16.88
CA THR A 3 -1.65 7.06 -16.04
C THR A 3 -0.82 7.12 -14.75
N GLU A 4 -1.41 7.58 -13.66
CA GLU A 4 -0.87 7.33 -12.32
C GLU A 4 -0.90 5.81 -12.10
N ASN A 5 0.25 5.17 -12.29
CA ASN A 5 0.42 3.73 -12.18
C ASN A 5 0.69 3.27 -10.75
N LYS A 6 0.73 4.20 -9.78
CA LYS A 6 1.00 3.90 -8.37
C LYS A 6 0.25 4.84 -7.42
N SER A 7 -0.06 4.34 -6.23
CA SER A 7 -0.40 5.14 -5.05
C SER A 7 0.79 5.11 -4.10
N GLU A 8 1.37 6.25 -3.76
CA GLU A 8 2.56 6.30 -2.92
C GLU A 8 2.41 7.34 -1.82
N ALA A 9 2.86 6.99 -0.61
CA ALA A 9 2.85 7.89 0.53
C ALA A 9 4.01 7.59 1.47
N VAL A 10 4.45 8.61 2.20
CA VAL A 10 5.54 8.52 3.18
C VAL A 10 4.95 8.67 4.57
N ARG A 11 5.26 7.73 5.45
CA ARG A 11 4.93 7.74 6.87
C ARG A 11 5.75 8.76 7.63
N GLN A 12 5.26 9.25 8.76
CA GLN A 12 6.01 10.14 9.66
C GLN A 12 7.32 9.51 10.17
N ASP A 13 7.37 8.19 10.30
CA ASP A 13 8.55 7.42 10.70
C ASP A 13 9.58 7.20 9.56
N GLY A 14 9.34 7.78 8.39
CA GLY A 14 10.22 7.80 7.23
C GLY A 14 10.07 6.62 6.27
N TYR A 15 9.20 5.65 6.58
CA TYR A 15 8.94 4.54 5.66
C TYR A 15 8.09 5.00 4.48
N THR A 16 8.43 4.52 3.28
CA THR A 16 7.63 4.76 2.07
C THR A 16 6.78 3.55 1.76
N ILE A 17 5.48 3.75 1.55
CA ILE A 17 4.54 2.72 1.12
C ILE A 17 4.14 3.03 -0.32
N THR A 18 4.17 2.03 -1.18
CA THR A 18 3.74 2.16 -2.59
C THR A 18 2.80 1.03 -2.95
N VAL A 19 1.66 1.32 -3.54
CA VAL A 19 0.79 0.35 -4.22
C VAL A 19 1.00 0.51 -5.72
N ASP A 20 1.47 -0.54 -6.38
CA ASP A 20 1.53 -0.61 -7.85
C ASP A 20 0.12 -0.92 -8.39
N LEU A 21 -0.49 0.07 -9.03
CA LEU A 21 -1.88 -0.01 -9.51
C LEU A 21 -2.00 -0.87 -10.77
N ASP A 22 -0.93 -1.06 -11.53
CA ASP A 22 -0.92 -1.97 -12.67
C ASP A 22 -0.91 -3.43 -12.20
N LYS A 23 -0.17 -3.73 -11.11
CA LYS A 23 -0.15 -5.06 -10.49
C LYS A 23 -1.36 -5.36 -9.60
N CYS A 24 -1.95 -4.35 -8.96
CA CYS A 24 -3.04 -4.55 -8.02
C CYS A 24 -4.25 -5.21 -8.70
N ILE A 25 -4.59 -6.45 -8.36
CA ILE A 25 -5.74 -7.16 -8.94
C ILE A 25 -7.06 -6.96 -8.16
N SER A 26 -7.16 -5.90 -7.37
CA SER A 26 -8.36 -5.56 -6.58
C SER A 26 -8.82 -6.69 -5.63
N ALA A 27 -7.88 -7.45 -5.07
CA ALA A 27 -8.20 -8.61 -4.21
C ALA A 27 -8.84 -8.22 -2.87
N GLY A 28 -8.44 -7.09 -2.27
CA GLY A 28 -9.05 -6.54 -1.05
C GLY A 28 -8.41 -6.83 0.33
N PRO A 29 -7.54 -7.83 0.58
CA PRO A 29 -7.06 -8.10 1.95
C PRO A 29 -6.39 -6.92 2.65
N CYS A 30 -5.68 -6.05 1.92
CA CYS A 30 -5.01 -4.89 2.48
C CYS A 30 -5.95 -3.93 3.23
N SER A 31 -7.16 -3.69 2.72
CA SER A 31 -8.15 -2.83 3.37
C SER A 31 -8.87 -3.51 4.54
N ILE A 32 -8.69 -4.83 4.70
CA ILE A 32 -9.22 -5.57 5.86
C ILE A 32 -8.17 -5.58 6.98
N VAL A 33 -6.90 -5.81 6.64
CA VAL A 33 -5.79 -5.92 7.61
C VAL A 33 -5.40 -4.54 8.15
N ALA A 34 -5.31 -3.53 7.29
CA ALA A 34 -4.97 -2.15 7.65
C ALA A 34 -6.02 -1.17 7.08
N PRO A 35 -7.25 -1.16 7.62
CA PRO A 35 -8.39 -0.42 7.08
C PRO A 35 -8.27 1.10 7.19
N LEU A 36 -7.40 1.61 8.06
CA LEU A 36 -7.15 3.04 8.19
C LEU A 36 -6.05 3.51 7.23
N THR A 37 -5.23 2.58 6.72
CA THR A 37 -4.17 2.88 5.75
C THR A 37 -4.61 2.69 4.30
N PHE A 38 -5.33 1.61 4.01
CA PHE A 38 -5.71 1.26 2.63
C PHE A 38 -7.22 1.35 2.44
N TYR A 39 -7.62 1.93 1.32
CA TYR A 39 -9.00 1.89 0.85
C TYR A 39 -9.07 1.36 -0.58
N LEU A 40 -10.19 0.75 -0.94
CA LEU A 40 -10.44 0.29 -2.31
C LEU A 40 -11.19 1.38 -3.07
N ARG A 41 -10.60 1.86 -4.16
CA ARG A 41 -11.20 2.89 -5.00
C ARG A 41 -12.50 2.40 -5.63
N ASP A 42 -13.58 3.18 -5.50
CA ASP A 42 -14.91 2.79 -5.97
C ASP A 42 -14.99 2.48 -7.47
N SER A 43 -14.14 3.11 -8.29
CA SER A 43 -14.20 2.96 -9.76
C SER A 43 -13.75 1.60 -10.27
N ASP A 44 -12.79 0.95 -9.60
CA ASP A 44 -12.12 -0.26 -10.11
C ASP A 44 -11.60 -1.21 -9.00
N GLY A 45 -11.88 -0.90 -7.73
CA GLY A 45 -11.45 -1.68 -6.58
C GLY A 45 -9.95 -1.65 -6.32
N LYS A 46 -9.17 -0.81 -7.02
CA LYS A 46 -7.73 -0.73 -6.81
C LYS A 46 -7.45 -0.16 -5.43
N ALA A 47 -6.50 -0.78 -4.74
CA ALA A 47 -6.08 -0.30 -3.43
C ALA A 47 -5.32 1.02 -3.57
N LEU A 48 -5.70 2.01 -2.79
CA LEU A 48 -5.05 3.30 -2.64
C LEU A 48 -4.66 3.51 -1.18
N ILE A 49 -3.66 4.35 -0.96
CA ILE A 49 -3.24 4.75 0.38
C ILE A 49 -4.10 5.94 0.80
N LEU A 50 -4.87 5.77 1.87
CA LEU A 50 -5.70 6.81 2.48
C LEU A 50 -4.87 7.67 3.43
N ASP A 51 -4.24 7.02 4.41
CA ASP A 51 -3.37 7.64 5.40
C ASP A 51 -2.21 6.67 5.71
N PRO A 52 -0.95 6.96 5.31
CA PRO A 52 0.16 6.05 5.56
C PRO A 52 0.39 5.77 7.05
N ASP A 53 -0.04 6.67 7.95
CA ASP A 53 0.10 6.56 9.40
C ASP A 53 -1.20 6.11 10.11
N GLY A 54 -2.26 5.82 9.35
CA GLY A 54 -3.57 5.44 9.90
C GLY A 54 -3.55 4.11 10.69
N ASP A 55 -2.70 3.16 10.30
CA ASP A 55 -2.40 1.96 11.06
C ASP A 55 -0.90 1.89 11.43
N THR A 56 -0.57 0.98 12.36
CA THR A 56 0.82 0.73 12.75
C THR A 56 1.65 0.18 11.60
N LEU A 57 2.96 0.46 11.58
CA LEU A 57 3.86 -0.09 10.57
C LEU A 57 3.78 -1.63 10.47
N GLU A 58 3.59 -2.34 11.60
CA GLU A 58 3.44 -3.79 11.57
C GLU A 58 2.15 -4.25 10.86
N LYS A 59 1.02 -3.56 11.07
CA LYS A 59 -0.21 -3.83 10.31
C LYS A 59 -0.04 -3.53 8.83
N VAL A 60 0.65 -2.44 8.49
CA VAL A 60 0.95 -2.10 7.09
C VAL A 60 1.80 -3.20 6.44
N LYS A 61 2.82 -3.71 7.14
CA LYS A 61 3.61 -4.86 6.67
C LYS A 61 2.77 -6.12 6.53
N GLU A 62 1.86 -6.39 7.46
CA GLU A 62 0.94 -7.53 7.37
C GLU A 62 -0.03 -7.40 6.18
N ALA A 63 -0.57 -6.20 5.95
CA ALA A 63 -1.41 -5.90 4.79
C ALA A 63 -0.65 -6.08 3.47
N ALA A 64 0.63 -5.71 3.45
CA ALA A 64 1.50 -5.93 2.31
C ALA A 64 1.73 -7.44 2.07
N ARG A 65 1.99 -8.22 3.12
CA ARG A 65 2.14 -9.69 3.07
C ARG A 65 0.85 -10.42 2.67
N SER A 66 -0.32 -9.87 2.98
CA SER A 66 -1.61 -10.45 2.59
C SER A 66 -1.96 -10.21 1.12
N CYS A 67 -1.19 -9.39 0.40
CA CYS A 67 -1.38 -9.15 -1.03
C CYS A 67 -0.96 -10.38 -1.86
N PRO A 68 -1.89 -11.05 -2.57
CA PRO A 68 -1.60 -12.32 -3.24
C PRO A 68 -0.64 -12.20 -4.43
N ILE A 69 -0.44 -10.98 -4.96
CA ILE A 69 0.44 -10.70 -6.11
C ILE A 69 1.56 -9.70 -5.77
N LEU A 70 1.75 -9.40 -4.48
CA LEU A 70 2.83 -8.52 -3.99
C LEU A 70 2.87 -7.12 -4.65
N ALA A 71 1.72 -6.45 -4.77
CA ALA A 71 1.64 -5.09 -5.32
C ALA A 71 1.99 -3.97 -4.33
N ILE A 72 2.16 -4.29 -3.04
CA ILE A 72 2.39 -3.30 -1.98
C ILE A 72 3.86 -3.35 -1.59
N PHE A 73 4.61 -2.29 -1.89
CA PHE A 73 6.01 -2.12 -1.57
C PHE A 73 6.21 -1.25 -0.33
N ILE A 74 7.25 -1.56 0.43
CA ILE A 74 7.68 -0.85 1.62
C ILE A 74 9.18 -0.61 1.53
N LYS A 75 9.58 0.66 1.62
CA LYS A 75 10.97 1.08 1.78
C LYS A 75 11.18 1.66 3.16
N ASP A 76 12.34 1.40 3.76
CA ASP A 76 12.73 2.00 5.02
C ASP A 76 13.08 3.50 4.86
N LYS A 77 13.40 4.15 5.98
CA LYS A 77 13.81 5.56 6.03
C LYS A 77 15.07 5.89 5.23
N ASN A 78 15.86 4.89 4.82
CA ASN A 78 17.04 5.07 3.98
C ASN A 78 16.74 4.84 2.50
N GLY A 79 15.48 4.55 2.16
CA GLY A 79 15.04 4.21 0.81
C GLY A 79 15.31 2.75 0.41
N MET A 80 15.78 1.91 1.34
CA MET A 80 16.01 0.49 1.08
C MET A 80 14.68 -0.26 1.07
N GLN A 81 14.38 -0.96 -0.02
CA GLN A 81 13.18 -1.80 -0.11
C GLN A 81 13.31 -2.99 0.85
N ILE A 82 12.33 -3.12 1.75
CA ILE A 82 12.27 -4.19 2.74
C ILE A 82 11.12 -5.18 2.49
N PHE A 83 10.20 -4.82 1.60
CA PHE A 83 9.10 -5.67 1.18
C PHE A 83 8.45 -5.15 -0.11
N PRO A 84 7.89 -6.02 -0.96
CA PRO A 84 8.44 -7.34 -1.22
C PRO A 84 9.92 -7.22 -1.62
#